data_AF-A0A3D4HZP6-F1
#
_entry.id   AF-A0A3D4HZP6-F1
#
_cell.length_a   1.000
_cell.length_b   1.000
_cell.length_c   1.000
_cell.angle_alpha   90.00
_cell.angle_beta   90.00
_cell.angle_gamma   90.00
#
_symmetry.space_group_name_H-M   'P 1'
#
loop_
_entity.id
_entity.type
_entity.pdbx_description
1 polymer ?
#
loop_
_entity_poly.entity_id
_entity_poly.type
_entity_poly.pdbx_seq_one_letter_code
_entity_poly.pdbx_strand_id
1 'polypeptide(L)'
;GKGLCYILDGMLSVFRDGKIIELETEKEKQGDDASDGEFFKNAAAEFDTDIRFTYCTEFIIGRSAGCERDPQELRTFLETIGDCVLVVADEEIIKVHVHTENPGKALEAALGFGQLLKVKVDNMKEQHRKAAEQAKQAPAKAEAAEELQPAEPSQEIGFVAVAAGDGLESLFKDLGCTHVVSGGQTMNPS
;
A
#
# COMPACT_ATOMS: atom_id res chain seq x y z
N GLY A 1 13.74 -6.10 -11.97
CA GLY A 1 12.54 -6.64 -11.32
C GLY A 1 12.51 -8.15 -11.43
N LYS A 2 13.01 -8.86 -10.41
CA LYS A 2 12.98 -10.34 -10.38
C LYS A 2 11.58 -10.90 -10.09
N GLY A 3 10.75 -10.17 -9.34
CA GLY A 3 9.39 -10.59 -9.01
C GLY A 3 8.50 -10.81 -10.24
N LEU A 4 8.55 -9.90 -11.21
CA LEU A 4 7.81 -10.05 -12.46
C LEU A 4 8.23 -11.31 -13.24
N CYS A 5 9.52 -11.67 -13.24
CA CYS A 5 9.98 -12.90 -13.87
C CYS A 5 9.40 -14.14 -13.21
N TYR A 6 9.31 -14.18 -11.88
CA TYR A 6 8.70 -15.30 -11.16
C TYR A 6 7.20 -15.43 -11.41
N ILE A 7 6.49 -14.30 -11.53
CA ILE A 7 5.06 -14.29 -11.88
C ILE A 7 4.87 -14.88 -13.28
N LEU A 8 5.67 -14.43 -14.25
CA LEU A 8 5.59 -14.91 -15.64
C LEU A 8 6.03 -16.38 -15.77
N ASP A 9 7.06 -16.83 -15.03
CA ASP A 9 7.48 -18.23 -14.99
C ASP A 9 6.38 -19.12 -14.36
N GLY A 10 5.70 -18.62 -13.33
CA GLY A 10 4.55 -19.30 -12.72
C GLY A 10 3.42 -19.47 -13.72
N MET A 11 3.02 -18.42 -14.42
CA MET A 11 2.02 -18.48 -15.49
C MET A 11 2.44 -19.43 -16.61
N LEU A 12 3.71 -19.38 -17.03
CA LEU A 12 4.26 -20.23 -18.08
C LEU A 12 4.23 -21.72 -17.71
N SER A 13 4.48 -22.07 -16.44
CA SER A 13 4.44 -23.45 -15.96
C SER A 13 3.05 -24.09 -16.10
N VAL A 14 1.98 -23.30 -15.94
CA VAL A 14 0.60 -23.76 -16.15
C VAL A 14 0.34 -23.99 -17.63
N PHE A 15 0.73 -23.06 -18.50
CA PHE A 15 0.48 -23.17 -19.93
C PHE A 15 1.28 -24.28 -20.62
N ARG A 16 2.52 -24.50 -20.17
CA ARG A 16 3.42 -25.47 -20.80
C ARG A 16 3.24 -26.88 -20.23
N ASP A 17 3.22 -26.98 -18.90
CA ASP A 17 3.34 -28.26 -18.20
C ASP A 17 2.05 -28.67 -17.49
N GLY A 18 1.00 -27.83 -17.53
CA GLY A 18 -0.29 -28.07 -16.87
C GLY A 18 -0.18 -28.11 -15.34
N LYS A 19 0.92 -27.60 -14.78
CA LYS A 19 1.22 -27.63 -13.35
C LYS A 19 0.91 -26.28 -12.74
N ILE A 20 0.00 -26.28 -11.76
CA ILE A 20 -0.18 -25.15 -10.87
C ILE A 20 0.93 -25.25 -9.83
N ILE A 21 1.75 -24.20 -9.70
CA ILE A 21 2.71 -24.10 -8.60
C ILE A 21 1.88 -23.91 -7.33
N GLU A 22 1.75 -24.97 -6.55
CA GLU A 22 1.13 -24.89 -5.24
C GLU A 22 1.99 -24.03 -4.33
N LEU A 23 1.37 -23.13 -3.59
CA LEU A 23 2.03 -22.43 -2.50
C LEU A 23 2.42 -23.47 -1.46
N GLU A 24 3.68 -23.88 -1.48
CA GLU A 24 4.27 -24.64 -0.40
C GLU A 24 4.17 -23.78 0.88
N THR A 25 3.16 -24.04 1.71
CA THR A 25 3.18 -23.65 3.12
C THR A 25 4.21 -24.51 3.84
N GLU A 26 5.47 -24.41 3.41
CA GLU A 26 6.60 -24.89 4.18
C GLU A 26 6.82 -23.89 5.31
N LYS A 27 6.77 -24.41 6.55
CA LYS A 27 7.15 -23.76 7.80
C LYS A 27 8.12 -22.62 7.55
N GLU A 28 7.64 -21.41 7.78
CA GLU A 28 8.33 -20.17 7.50
C GLU A 28 9.75 -20.21 8.07
N LYS A 29 10.71 -20.32 7.16
CA LYS A 29 12.07 -19.90 7.45
C LYS A 29 12.01 -18.42 7.73
N GLN A 30 12.35 -18.05 8.97
CA GLN A 30 12.73 -16.69 9.36
C GLN A 30 13.51 -16.02 8.23
N GLY A 31 12.93 -14.98 7.61
CA GLY A 31 13.52 -14.34 6.45
C GLY A 31 12.73 -13.11 5.97
N ASP A 32 13.19 -11.94 6.43
CA ASP A 32 12.95 -10.57 5.95
C ASP A 32 11.54 -9.96 6.05
N ASP A 33 11.43 -9.09 7.06
CA ASP A 33 10.43 -8.09 7.50
C ASP A 33 9.92 -7.09 6.42
N ALA A 34 10.18 -7.31 5.13
CA ALA A 34 10.00 -6.31 4.09
C ALA A 34 8.66 -6.39 3.33
N SER A 35 8.14 -7.58 3.05
CA SER A 35 6.95 -7.76 2.20
C SER A 35 5.64 -7.44 2.94
N ASP A 36 5.56 -7.82 4.20
CA ASP A 36 4.36 -7.61 5.02
C ASP A 36 4.21 -6.12 5.39
N GLY A 37 5.32 -5.41 5.57
CA GLY A 37 5.31 -3.96 5.76
C GLY A 37 4.85 -3.17 4.53
N GLU A 38 5.10 -3.67 3.31
CA GLU A 38 4.66 -3.03 2.07
C GLU A 38 3.15 -3.17 1.85
N PHE A 39 2.54 -4.31 2.14
CA PHE A 39 1.09 -4.47 2.05
C PHE A 39 0.35 -3.54 3.02
N PHE A 40 0.81 -3.45 4.26
CA PHE A 40 0.24 -2.51 5.25
C PHE A 40 0.43 -1.05 4.86
N LYS A 41 1.59 -0.68 4.30
CA LYS A 41 1.82 0.69 3.80
C LYS A 41 0.89 1.05 2.65
N ASN A 42 0.65 0.12 1.71
CA ASN A 42 -0.21 0.39 0.55
C ASN A 42 -1.68 0.55 0.96
N ALA A 43 -2.19 -0.33 1.84
CA ALA A 43 -3.55 -0.20 2.36
C ALA A 43 -3.75 1.09 3.17
N ALA A 44 -2.72 1.56 3.89
CA ALA A 44 -2.75 2.82 4.62
C ALA A 44 -2.72 4.07 3.72
N ALA A 45 -2.02 4.01 2.58
CA ALA A 45 -1.83 5.14 1.69
C ALA A 45 -3.04 5.43 0.79
N GLU A 46 -3.91 4.45 0.53
CA GLU A 46 -5.05 4.58 -0.39
C GLU A 46 -6.20 5.48 0.13
N PHE A 47 -6.16 5.90 1.41
CA PHE A 47 -7.23 6.68 2.05
C PHE A 47 -6.93 8.19 2.22
N ASP A 48 -5.87 8.71 1.60
CA ASP A 48 -5.27 10.01 1.98
C ASP A 48 -5.88 11.28 1.32
N THR A 49 -7.05 11.19 0.67
CA THR A 49 -7.65 12.38 0.02
C THR A 49 -8.50 13.26 0.95
N ASP A 50 -8.94 12.75 2.11
CA ASP A 50 -9.71 13.52 3.10
C ASP A 50 -9.20 13.27 4.53
N ILE A 51 -8.22 14.07 4.96
CA ILE A 51 -7.54 13.91 6.25
C ILE A 51 -8.44 14.40 7.40
N ARG A 52 -9.29 13.50 7.92
CA ARG A 52 -10.13 13.75 9.09
C ARG A 52 -9.33 13.84 10.39
N PHE A 53 -8.36 12.94 10.58
CA PHE A 53 -7.48 12.88 11.74
C PHE A 53 -6.04 13.18 11.33
N THR A 54 -5.33 13.99 12.12
CA THR A 54 -4.03 14.54 11.77
C THR A 54 -2.89 13.53 11.84
N TYR A 55 -2.95 12.58 12.78
CA TYR A 55 -1.84 11.65 13.01
C TYR A 55 -2.18 10.23 12.57
N CYS A 56 -1.35 9.69 11.68
CA CYS A 56 -1.24 8.26 11.45
C CYS A 56 -0.33 7.66 12.53
N THR A 57 -0.84 6.69 13.29
CA THR A 57 -0.11 6.00 14.35
C THR A 57 0.00 4.53 14.02
N GLU A 58 1.21 4.10 13.71
CA GLU A 58 1.56 2.72 13.38
C GLU A 58 2.45 2.14 14.50
N PHE A 59 2.14 0.95 14.98
CA PHE A 59 2.99 0.30 15.99
C PHE A 59 2.88 -1.23 15.95
N ILE A 60 3.94 -1.86 16.45
CA ILE A 60 4.04 -3.31 16.60
C ILE A 60 4.19 -3.62 18.09
N ILE A 61 3.32 -4.48 18.60
CA ILE A 61 3.32 -4.96 19.97
C ILE A 61 3.90 -6.38 19.96
N GLY A 62 4.91 -6.66 20.78
CA GLY A 62 5.37 -8.02 21.08
C GLY A 62 4.53 -8.60 22.20
N ARG A 63 3.84 -9.71 21.93
CA ARG A 63 2.97 -10.40 22.88
C ARG A 63 3.81 -10.96 24.03
N SER A 64 3.39 -10.67 25.25
CA SER A 64 4.05 -11.21 26.44
C SER A 64 3.55 -12.64 26.72
N ALA A 65 4.46 -13.54 27.11
CA ALA A 65 4.10 -14.89 27.51
C ALA A 65 3.07 -14.85 28.66
N GLY A 66 1.85 -15.31 28.41
CA GLY A 66 0.72 -15.27 29.36
C GLY A 66 -0.27 -14.12 29.18
N CYS A 67 -0.09 -13.24 28.19
CA CYS A 67 -1.09 -12.24 27.81
C CYS A 67 -2.12 -12.86 26.85
N GLU A 68 -3.25 -13.32 27.41
CA GLU A 68 -4.38 -13.87 26.65
C GLU A 68 -5.40 -12.81 26.20
N ARG A 69 -5.06 -11.52 26.32
CA ARG A 69 -6.00 -10.46 25.91
C ARG A 69 -6.29 -10.54 24.42
N ASP A 70 -7.56 -10.43 24.09
CA ASP A 70 -8.05 -10.52 22.72
C ASP A 70 -7.67 -9.25 21.94
N PRO A 71 -6.88 -9.34 20.85
CA PRO A 71 -6.56 -8.19 20.01
C PRO A 71 -7.79 -7.42 19.51
N GLN A 72 -8.96 -8.06 19.47
CA GLN A 72 -10.21 -7.41 19.09
C GLN A 72 -10.63 -6.35 20.11
N GLU A 73 -10.30 -6.50 21.40
CA GLU A 73 -10.51 -5.45 22.41
C GLU A 73 -9.73 -4.18 22.08
N LEU A 74 -8.47 -4.34 21.63
CA LEU A 74 -7.63 -3.23 21.21
C LEU A 74 -8.27 -2.54 19.99
N ARG A 75 -8.70 -3.33 19.00
CA ARG A 75 -9.38 -2.80 17.81
C ARG A 75 -10.61 -1.98 18.19
N THR A 76 -11.51 -2.53 19.02
CA THR A 76 -12.73 -1.82 19.45
C THR A 76 -12.40 -0.52 20.17
N PHE A 77 -11.38 -0.50 21.03
CA PHE A 77 -10.94 0.74 21.67
C PHE A 77 -10.44 1.77 20.65
N LEU A 78 -9.60 1.35 19.70
CA LEU A 78 -9.04 2.23 18.68
C LEU A 78 -10.12 2.84 17.78
N GLU A 79 -11.17 2.09 17.46
CA GLU A 79 -12.35 2.56 16.71
C GLU A 79 -13.12 3.66 17.47
N THR A 80 -12.95 3.80 18.80
CA THR A 80 -13.57 4.89 19.57
C THR A 80 -12.78 6.21 19.53
N ILE A 81 -11.48 6.14 19.21
CA ILE A 81 -10.57 7.30 19.28
C ILE A 81 -10.03 7.73 17.91
N GLY A 82 -10.38 7.01 16.84
CA GLY A 82 -9.83 7.22 15.50
C GLY A 82 -10.64 6.51 14.41
N ASP A 83 -10.16 6.61 13.18
CA ASP A 83 -10.65 5.86 12.03
C ASP A 83 -9.51 5.09 11.33
N CYS A 84 -9.85 4.42 10.23
CA CYS A 84 -8.92 3.60 9.43
C CYS A 84 -8.16 2.58 10.28
N VAL A 85 -8.84 1.98 11.26
CA VAL A 85 -8.23 1.06 12.22
C VAL A 85 -7.95 -0.29 11.57
N LEU A 86 -6.68 -0.69 11.58
CA LEU A 86 -6.23 -2.01 11.19
C LEU A 86 -5.50 -2.64 12.37
N VAL A 87 -5.95 -3.82 12.80
CA VAL A 87 -5.29 -4.62 13.82
C VAL A 87 -5.14 -6.02 13.27
N VAL A 88 -3.90 -6.47 13.13
CA VAL A 88 -3.56 -7.81 12.67
C VAL A 88 -2.66 -8.44 13.73
N ALA A 89 -3.05 -9.61 14.20
CA ALA A 89 -2.36 -10.30 15.27
C ALA A 89 -1.98 -11.71 14.83
N ASP A 90 -0.78 -12.13 15.23
CA ASP A 90 -0.31 -13.51 15.19
C ASP A 90 0.04 -13.99 16.62
N GLU A 91 0.79 -15.09 16.72
CA GLU A 91 1.19 -15.70 18.00
C GLU A 91 2.23 -14.87 18.77
N GLU A 92 3.07 -14.09 18.07
CA GLU A 92 4.20 -13.37 18.66
C GLU A 92 4.00 -11.86 18.69
N ILE A 93 3.31 -11.29 17.72
CA ILE A 93 3.16 -9.85 17.54
C ILE A 93 1.73 -9.42 17.17
N ILE A 94 1.47 -8.12 17.38
CA ILE A 94 0.26 -7.42 16.94
C ILE A 94 0.69 -6.16 16.18
N LYS A 95 0.34 -6.08 14.90
CA LYS A 95 0.58 -4.91 14.04
C LYS A 95 -0.68 -4.05 14.02
N VAL A 96 -0.51 -2.75 14.25
CA VAL A 96 -1.60 -1.80 14.39
C VAL A 96 -1.36 -0.56 13.55
N HIS A 97 -2.41 -0.09 12.88
CA HIS A 97 -2.50 1.21 12.22
C HIS A 97 -3.80 1.89 12.65
N VAL A 98 -3.74 3.19 12.98
CA VAL A 98 -4.91 4.01 13.29
C VAL A 98 -4.65 5.47 12.95
N HIS A 99 -5.65 6.15 12.40
CA HIS A 99 -5.64 7.60 12.30
C HIS A 99 -6.34 8.21 13.51
N THR A 100 -5.66 9.04 14.30
CA THR A 100 -6.20 9.61 15.54
C THR A 100 -5.59 10.98 15.86
N GLU A 101 -6.29 11.80 16.65
CA GLU A 101 -5.70 13.00 17.29
C GLU A 101 -4.97 12.68 18.61
N ASN A 102 -5.08 11.43 19.10
CA ASN A 102 -4.58 11.04 20.41
C ASN A 102 -3.62 9.83 20.31
N PRO A 103 -2.46 9.96 19.63
CA PRO A 103 -1.49 8.86 19.49
C PRO A 103 -1.07 8.29 20.85
N GLY A 104 -0.92 9.14 21.88
CA GLY A 104 -0.58 8.70 23.23
C GLY A 104 -1.60 7.74 23.84
N LYS A 105 -2.91 7.92 23.58
CA LYS A 105 -3.94 7.00 24.09
C LYS A 105 -3.91 5.65 23.38
N ALA A 106 -3.62 5.65 22.08
CA ALA A 106 -3.46 4.40 21.32
C ALA A 106 -2.27 3.59 21.84
N LEU A 107 -1.13 4.25 22.08
CA LEU A 107 0.08 3.60 22.60
C LEU A 107 -0.10 3.13 24.05
N GLU A 108 -0.78 3.90 24.90
CA GLU A 108 -1.07 3.50 26.28
C GLU A 108 -1.94 2.24 26.32
N ALA A 109 -2.99 2.17 25.48
CA ALA A 109 -3.83 0.99 25.39
C ALA A 109 -3.05 -0.24 24.88
N ALA A 110 -2.12 -0.04 23.95
CA ALA A 110 -1.27 -1.08 23.39
C ALA A 110 -0.37 -1.76 24.44
N LEU A 111 0.11 -1.02 25.44
CA LEU A 111 0.93 -1.56 26.54
C LEU A 111 0.19 -2.62 27.37
N GLY A 112 -1.15 -2.61 27.34
CA GLY A 112 -1.98 -3.64 27.96
C GLY A 112 -1.91 -5.01 27.27
N PHE A 113 -1.36 -5.09 26.05
CA PHE A 113 -1.28 -6.31 25.24
C PHE A 113 0.15 -6.86 25.13
N GLY A 114 1.16 -6.05 25.48
CA GLY A 114 2.56 -6.44 25.44
C GLY A 114 3.52 -5.25 25.35
N GLN A 115 4.76 -5.51 24.95
CA GLN A 115 5.79 -4.47 24.80
C GLN A 115 5.73 -3.81 23.42
N LEU A 116 5.95 -2.50 23.33
CA LEU A 116 6.06 -1.81 22.06
C LEU A 116 7.44 -2.11 21.43
N LEU A 117 7.45 -2.83 20.31
CA LEU A 117 8.67 -3.16 19.56
C LEU A 117 9.04 -2.04 18.59
N LYS A 118 8.03 -1.45 17.94
CA LYS A 118 8.20 -0.39 16.95
C LYS A 118 7.04 0.57 17.05
N VAL A 119 7.34 1.87 16.95
CA VAL A 119 6.34 2.94 16.97
C VAL A 119 6.69 3.97 15.91
N LYS A 120 5.69 4.40 15.14
CA LYS A 120 5.77 5.46 14.14
C LYS A 120 4.52 6.33 14.27
N VAL A 121 4.73 7.64 14.37
CA VAL A 121 3.66 8.63 14.47
C VAL A 121 3.95 9.72 13.45
N ASP A 122 3.11 9.78 12.41
CA ASP A 122 3.28 10.71 11.30
C ASP A 122 2.16 11.73 11.29
N ASN A 123 2.50 13.01 11.10
CA ASN A 123 1.54 14.06 10.83
C ASN A 123 1.21 14.05 9.33
N MET A 124 0.04 13.51 8.96
CA MET A 124 -0.38 13.35 7.57
C MET A 124 -0.59 14.70 6.89
N LYS A 125 -1.07 15.72 7.61
CA LYS A 125 -1.22 17.10 7.08
C LYS A 125 0.13 17.71 6.70
N GLU A 126 1.14 17.50 7.53
CA GLU A 126 2.50 17.97 7.26
C GLU A 126 3.15 17.19 6.11
N GLN A 127 2.94 15.88 6.04
CA GLN A 127 3.39 15.06 4.91
C GLN A 127 2.77 15.54 3.61
N HIS A 128 1.45 15.75 3.59
CA HIS A 128 0.74 16.29 2.42
C HIS A 128 1.24 17.69 2.04
N ARG A 129 1.49 18.59 3.01
CA ARG A 129 2.09 19.91 2.74
C ARG A 129 3.46 19.78 2.08
N LYS A 130 4.36 18.97 2.65
CA LYS A 130 5.71 18.75 2.12
C LYS A 130 5.69 18.13 0.72
N ALA A 131 4.80 17.17 0.48
CA ALA A 131 4.61 16.58 -0.84
C ALA A 131 4.17 17.63 -1.87
N ALA A 132 3.21 18.49 -1.51
CA ALA A 132 2.77 19.59 -2.37
C ALA A 132 3.87 20.64 -2.63
N GLU A 133 4.73 20.93 -1.66
CA GLU A 133 5.88 21.83 -1.83
C GLU A 133 6.97 21.21 -2.70
N GLN A 134 7.25 19.91 -2.54
CA GLN A 134 8.21 19.18 -3.37
C GLN A 134 7.74 19.06 -4.82
N ALA A 135 6.45 18.81 -5.06
CA ALA A 135 5.86 18.82 -6.39
C ALA A 135 6.02 20.17 -7.10
N LYS A 136 6.04 21.29 -6.35
CA LYS A 136 6.31 22.63 -6.90
C LYS A 136 7.79 22.91 -7.17
N GLN A 137 8.70 22.19 -6.51
CA GLN A 137 10.15 22.37 -6.62
C GLN A 137 10.83 21.36 -7.56
N ALA A 138 10.14 20.27 -7.91
CA ALA A 138 10.59 19.39 -8.97
C ALA A 138 10.70 20.23 -10.26
N PRO A 139 11.88 20.28 -10.92
CA PRO A 139 11.94 20.87 -12.25
C PRO A 139 10.94 20.10 -13.10
N ALA A 140 10.11 20.84 -13.83
CA ALA A 140 9.23 20.29 -14.86
C ALA A 140 10.08 19.58 -15.92
N LYS A 141 10.54 18.36 -15.61
CA LYS A 141 10.70 17.29 -16.58
C LYS A 141 9.38 16.52 -16.61
N ALA A 142 8.28 17.26 -16.80
CA ALA A 142 7.31 16.79 -17.76
C ALA A 142 8.04 16.84 -19.09
N GLU A 143 8.67 15.74 -19.49
CA GLU A 143 8.74 15.45 -20.92
C GLU A 143 7.32 15.67 -21.42
N ALA A 144 7.19 16.62 -22.35
CA ALA A 144 5.93 17.14 -22.82
C ALA A 144 4.96 15.98 -23.09
N ALA A 145 4.10 15.69 -22.12
CA ALA A 145 2.87 14.97 -22.39
C ALA A 145 2.15 15.89 -23.36
N GLU A 146 2.03 15.48 -24.63
CA GLU A 146 1.15 16.14 -25.57
C GLU A 146 -0.17 16.40 -24.85
N GLU A 147 -0.57 17.67 -24.76
CA GLU A 147 -1.86 18.02 -24.19
C GLU A 147 -2.93 17.31 -25.00
N LEU A 148 -3.48 16.23 -24.42
CA LEU A 148 -4.53 15.45 -25.05
C LEU A 148 -5.74 16.35 -25.19
N GLN A 149 -6.04 16.74 -26.43
CA GLN A 149 -7.23 17.52 -26.72
C GLN A 149 -8.46 16.62 -26.53
N PRO A 150 -9.55 17.15 -25.94
CA PRO A 150 -10.81 16.43 -25.85
C PRO A 150 -11.26 16.00 -27.26
N ALA A 151 -11.20 14.69 -27.51
CA ALA A 151 -11.67 14.09 -28.76
C ALA A 151 -13.12 13.64 -28.59
N GLU A 152 -13.92 13.78 -29.64
CA GLU A 152 -15.27 13.20 -29.64
C GLU A 152 -15.18 11.67 -29.50
N PRO A 153 -16.05 11.04 -28.70
CA PRO A 153 -16.03 9.60 -28.49
C PRO A 153 -16.33 8.88 -29.81
N SER A 154 -15.29 8.29 -30.40
CA SER A 154 -15.40 7.54 -31.66
C SER A 154 -15.90 6.10 -31.46
N GLN A 155 -15.95 5.63 -30.21
CA GLN A 155 -16.31 4.27 -29.82
C GLN A 155 -17.18 4.31 -28.55
N GLU A 156 -18.09 3.33 -28.41
CA GLU A 156 -18.93 3.20 -27.21
C GLU A 156 -18.12 2.79 -25.96
N ILE A 157 -17.02 2.07 -26.14
CA ILE A 157 -16.12 1.62 -25.05
C ILE A 157 -14.67 1.81 -25.48
N GLY A 158 -13.86 2.43 -24.62
CA GLY A 158 -12.42 2.58 -24.81
C GLY A 158 -11.63 2.00 -23.63
N PHE A 159 -10.44 1.50 -23.91
CA PHE A 159 -9.53 0.94 -22.90
C PHE A 159 -8.35 1.89 -22.67
N VAL A 160 -8.08 2.21 -21.41
CA VAL A 160 -6.94 3.04 -21.00
C VAL A 160 -6.03 2.23 -20.10
N ALA A 161 -4.74 2.17 -20.43
CA ALA A 161 -3.71 1.53 -19.60
C ALA A 161 -2.78 2.57 -18.98
N VAL A 162 -2.21 2.25 -17.81
CA VAL A 162 -1.17 3.06 -17.19
C VAL A 162 0.14 2.29 -17.27
N ALA A 163 1.12 2.83 -17.98
CA ALA A 163 2.40 2.16 -18.20
C ALA A 163 3.55 3.16 -18.28
N ALA A 164 4.73 2.76 -17.80
CA ALA A 164 5.96 3.54 -17.91
C ALA A 164 6.91 2.91 -18.93
N GLY A 165 7.31 3.70 -19.93
CA GLY A 165 8.31 3.35 -20.94
C GLY A 165 7.73 2.81 -22.25
N ASP A 166 8.39 3.19 -23.35
CA ASP A 166 7.95 3.02 -24.74
C ASP A 166 7.58 1.57 -25.12
N GLY A 167 8.29 0.58 -24.53
CA GLY A 167 8.07 -0.84 -24.83
C GLY A 167 6.72 -1.36 -24.31
N LEU A 168 6.37 -1.00 -23.08
CA LEU A 168 5.08 -1.39 -22.50
C LEU A 168 3.94 -0.59 -23.14
N GLU A 169 4.18 0.68 -23.44
CA GLU A 169 3.23 1.50 -24.18
C GLU A 169 2.87 0.90 -25.54
N SER A 170 3.89 0.48 -26.30
CA SER A 170 3.70 -0.18 -27.60
C SER A 170 2.90 -1.47 -27.46
N LEU A 171 3.24 -2.30 -26.46
CA LEU A 171 2.52 -3.55 -26.19
C LEU A 171 1.03 -3.31 -25.87
N PHE A 172 0.72 -2.33 -25.02
CA PHE A 172 -0.67 -2.05 -24.66
C PHE A 172 -1.47 -1.48 -25.83
N LYS A 173 -0.84 -0.64 -26.67
CA LYS A 173 -1.43 -0.18 -27.94
C LYS A 173 -1.72 -1.36 -28.88
N ASP A 174 -0.78 -2.30 -29.02
CA ASP A 174 -0.94 -3.50 -29.84
C ASP A 174 -2.06 -4.42 -29.32
N LEU A 175 -2.26 -4.48 -28.01
CA LEU A 175 -3.34 -5.23 -27.35
C LEU A 175 -4.71 -4.55 -27.43
N GLY A 176 -4.80 -3.37 -28.06
CA GLY A 176 -6.06 -2.66 -28.28
C GLY A 176 -6.40 -1.62 -27.21
N CYS A 177 -5.43 -1.17 -26.40
CA CYS A 177 -5.64 0.02 -25.58
C CYS A 177 -5.82 1.24 -26.48
N THR A 178 -6.93 1.94 -26.29
CA THR A 178 -7.24 3.21 -26.95
C THR A 178 -6.24 4.29 -26.54
N HIS A 179 -5.78 4.26 -25.29
CA HIS A 179 -4.76 5.18 -24.80
C HIS A 179 -3.88 4.55 -23.72
N VAL A 180 -2.64 5.03 -23.62
CA VAL A 180 -1.72 4.64 -22.55
C VAL A 180 -1.24 5.91 -21.86
N VAL A 181 -1.44 6.00 -20.56
CA VAL A 181 -1.04 7.14 -19.74
C VAL A 181 0.22 6.78 -18.96
N SER A 182 1.19 7.68 -18.93
CA SER A 182 2.35 7.51 -18.05
C SER A 182 1.91 7.78 -16.61
N GLY A 183 2.02 6.78 -15.73
CA GLY A 183 1.68 6.92 -14.31
C GLY A 183 2.72 7.70 -13.49
N GLY A 184 3.65 8.38 -14.15
CA GLY A 184 4.73 9.13 -13.49
C GLY A 184 5.60 8.26 -12.58
N GLN A 185 6.17 8.86 -11.53
CA GLN A 185 7.07 8.18 -10.61
C GLN A 185 6.36 7.12 -9.74
N THR A 186 5.06 7.30 -9.48
CA THR A 186 4.27 6.47 -8.55
C THR A 186 3.42 5.43 -9.25
N MET A 187 3.43 5.39 -10.59
CA MET A 187 2.50 4.61 -11.43
C MET A 187 1.02 4.95 -11.19
N ASN A 188 0.73 6.07 -10.54
CA ASN A 188 -0.61 6.58 -10.32
C ASN A 188 -0.84 7.79 -11.25
N PRO A 189 -1.76 7.73 -12.22
CA PRO A 189 -1.99 8.81 -13.17
C PRO A 189 -2.77 10.01 -12.59
N SER A 190 -3.06 10.04 -11.28
CA SER A 190 -3.73 11.15 -10.56
C SER A 190 -2.76 12.20 -10.04
#